data_AF-A0A1I8IE99-F1
#
_entry.id   AF-A0A1I8IE99-F1
#
_cell.length_a   1.000
_cell.length_b   1.000
_cell.length_c   1.000
_cell.angle_alpha   90.00
_cell.angle_beta   90.00
_cell.angle_gamma   90.00
#
_symmetry.space_group_name_H-M   'P 1'
#
loop_
_entity.id
_entity.type
_entity.pdbx_description
1 polymer ?
#
loop_
_entity_poly.entity_id
_entity_poly.type
_entity_poly.pdbx_seq_one_letter_code
_entity_poly.pdbx_strand_id
1 'polypeptide(L)'
;MRTRGYVTMLDPFQYKYGERMCGLLFVPALLGEVFWSAAILSALGATLKVILNMDNTHAVIVSACIALGYTLFGGLYSVAYTDVVQLFCIFIGLWLSIPFAMMNPLVQPIATTALTRVVNGTEQTGWLGTVAPQDAAYYADNFLMLTFGGIPWQVYFQRVLSAKTARNAQLLSYIAAFGCLVMALPSVLIGAVAASTDWESTAYFNLTQSTPFSKDDMKLILPLVLQYLCPPAVAFVGLGVVSAAVMSSADSSILSAASMFARNVMKPIFWQTATDRHVIWSMRAAIVVVGIIACILAIQISTIYGLWFLCSDLVYVVLFPQLISVIYLDWSNTYGSLAGYVTGMFLRISAGEALIFLPALFHYPGFVDGSEFYQRFPVKTFSMLASLASSALVSYMTHRIFTEGKLPPAWDVFQCVVPKEIRSVTIAAAAEDDDGLMLPPMVQSKPEANEPELRSDID
;
A
#
# COMPACT_ATOMS: atom_id res chain seq x y z
N MET A 1 5.67 -18.11 -1.19
CA MET A 1 4.64 -17.63 -2.14
C MET A 1 4.98 -17.98 -3.58
N ARG A 2 6.10 -17.52 -4.14
CA ARG A 2 6.47 -17.81 -5.54
C ARG A 2 6.48 -19.30 -5.92
N THR A 3 7.05 -20.14 -5.04
CA THR A 3 7.10 -21.61 -5.24
C THR A 3 5.72 -22.25 -5.31
N ARG A 4 4.69 -21.63 -4.70
CA ARG A 4 3.30 -22.10 -4.75
C ARG A 4 2.52 -21.57 -5.97
N GLY A 5 3.19 -20.85 -6.88
CA GLY A 5 2.55 -20.36 -8.12
C GLY A 5 1.55 -19.23 -7.93
N TYR A 6 1.56 -18.53 -6.78
CA TYR A 6 0.69 -17.37 -6.55
C TYR A 6 1.02 -16.21 -7.49
N VAL A 7 -0.01 -15.51 -7.91
CA VAL A 7 0.03 -14.37 -8.84
C VAL A 7 -0.20 -13.06 -8.10
N THR A 8 -1.04 -13.06 -7.06
CA THR A 8 -1.30 -11.89 -6.23
C THR A 8 -0.90 -12.13 -4.77
N MET A 9 -0.66 -11.03 -4.05
CA MET A 9 -0.44 -11.05 -2.61
C MET A 9 -1.64 -11.61 -1.85
N LEU A 10 -2.86 -11.51 -2.40
CA LEU A 10 -4.10 -11.97 -1.77
C LEU A 10 -4.37 -13.46 -1.97
N ASP A 11 -3.69 -14.15 -2.88
CA ASP A 11 -3.90 -15.57 -3.17
C ASP A 11 -3.72 -16.50 -1.95
N PRO A 12 -2.71 -16.33 -1.06
CA PRO A 12 -2.60 -17.10 0.17
C PRO A 12 -3.85 -16.98 1.06
N PHE A 13 -4.44 -15.78 1.13
CA PHE A 13 -5.65 -15.52 1.91
C PHE A 13 -6.86 -16.17 1.27
N GLN A 14 -6.98 -16.09 -0.06
CA GLN A 14 -8.04 -16.75 -0.79
C GLN A 14 -7.99 -18.28 -0.61
N TYR A 15 -6.79 -18.86 -0.65
CA TYR A 15 -6.62 -20.30 -0.46
C TYR A 15 -6.96 -20.75 0.97
N LYS A 16 -6.58 -19.97 2.00
CA LYS A 16 -6.77 -20.35 3.40
C LYS A 16 -8.10 -19.94 4.01
N TYR A 17 -8.61 -18.74 3.67
CA TYR A 17 -9.81 -18.16 4.26
C TYR A 17 -11.03 -18.17 3.32
N GLY A 18 -10.83 -18.54 2.06
CA GLY A 18 -11.86 -18.56 1.03
C GLY A 18 -12.06 -17.20 0.35
N GLU A 19 -12.84 -17.24 -0.73
CA GLU A 19 -13.03 -16.10 -1.65
C GLU A 19 -13.73 -14.90 -1.01
N ARG A 20 -14.72 -15.15 -0.14
CA ARG A 20 -15.47 -14.08 0.53
C ARG A 20 -14.62 -13.28 1.51
N MET A 21 -13.82 -13.96 2.34
CA MET A 21 -12.93 -13.28 3.28
C MET A 21 -11.80 -12.57 2.55
N CYS A 22 -11.27 -13.17 1.47
CA CYS A 22 -10.33 -12.49 0.58
C CYS A 22 -10.92 -11.19 0.01
N GLY A 23 -12.18 -11.20 -0.42
CA GLY A 23 -12.89 -10.00 -0.88
C GLY A 23 -13.01 -8.90 0.20
N LEU A 24 -13.16 -9.27 1.47
CA LEU A 24 -13.12 -8.29 2.58
C LEU A 24 -11.70 -7.74 2.80
N LEU A 25 -10.68 -8.61 2.77
CA LEU A 25 -9.27 -8.22 2.92
C LEU A 25 -8.75 -7.40 1.73
N PHE A 26 -9.39 -7.52 0.57
CA PHE A 26 -9.12 -6.65 -0.57
C PHE A 26 -9.44 -5.18 -0.29
N VAL A 27 -10.43 -4.85 0.55
CA VAL A 27 -10.82 -3.47 0.84
C VAL A 27 -9.66 -2.63 1.40
N PRO A 28 -8.98 -3.03 2.50
CA PRO A 28 -7.82 -2.27 2.99
C PRO A 28 -6.65 -2.24 1.99
N ALA A 29 -6.45 -3.28 1.18
CA ALA A 29 -5.42 -3.27 0.13
C ALA A 29 -5.74 -2.23 -0.96
N LEU A 30 -7.00 -2.19 -1.41
CA LEU A 30 -7.47 -1.24 -2.40
C LEU A 30 -7.36 0.20 -1.89
N LEU A 31 -7.79 0.47 -0.66
CA LEU A 31 -7.69 1.79 -0.05
C LEU A 31 -6.22 2.24 0.05
N GLY A 32 -5.32 1.32 0.41
CA GLY A 32 -3.88 1.58 0.40
C GLY A 32 -3.37 2.03 -0.98
N GLU A 33 -3.71 1.29 -2.03
CA GLU A 33 -3.31 1.65 -3.40
C GLU A 33 -3.96 2.97 -3.88
N VAL A 34 -5.22 3.23 -3.52
CA VAL A 34 -5.92 4.46 -3.89
C VAL A 34 -5.29 5.69 -3.23
N PHE A 35 -4.99 5.64 -1.92
CA PHE A 35 -4.33 6.74 -1.21
C PHE A 35 -2.91 6.96 -1.73
N TRP A 36 -2.18 5.88 -2.02
CA TRP A 36 -0.84 5.98 -2.61
C TRP A 36 -0.88 6.58 -4.02
N SER A 37 -1.80 6.13 -4.87
CA SER A 37 -2.03 6.69 -6.20
C SER A 37 -2.39 8.18 -6.13
N ALA A 38 -3.21 8.59 -5.16
CA ALA A 38 -3.54 10.00 -4.95
C ALA A 38 -2.29 10.83 -4.54
N ALA A 39 -1.45 10.30 -3.64
CA ALA A 39 -0.20 10.96 -3.24
C ALA A 39 0.72 11.19 -4.45
N ILE A 40 0.86 10.17 -5.30
CA ILE A 40 1.68 10.21 -6.51
C ILE A 40 1.12 11.21 -7.52
N LEU A 41 -0.19 11.17 -7.80
CA LEU A 41 -0.82 12.13 -8.73
C LEU A 41 -0.68 13.59 -8.23
N SER A 42 -0.78 13.80 -6.92
CA SER A 42 -0.54 15.11 -6.30
C SER A 42 0.93 15.55 -6.44
N ALA A 43 1.89 14.63 -6.32
CA ALA A 43 3.31 14.92 -6.59
C ALA A 43 3.59 15.27 -8.05
N LEU A 44 2.93 14.59 -9.00
CA LEU A 44 3.07 14.90 -10.43
C LEU A 44 2.46 16.26 -10.74
N GLY A 45 1.29 16.54 -10.16
CA GLY A 45 0.61 17.84 -10.27
C GLY A 45 1.45 18.97 -9.69
N ALA A 46 2.10 18.76 -8.55
CA ALA A 46 3.05 19.71 -7.97
C ALA A 46 4.21 20.04 -8.94
N THR A 47 4.75 19.02 -9.61
CA THR A 47 5.83 19.19 -10.58
C THR A 47 5.36 19.96 -11.82
N LEU A 48 4.19 19.59 -12.38
CA LEU A 48 3.61 20.30 -13.53
C LEU A 48 3.17 21.72 -13.20
N LYS A 49 2.67 22.00 -12.00
CA LYS A 49 2.35 23.35 -11.52
C LYS A 49 3.57 24.25 -11.61
N VAL A 50 4.74 23.78 -11.17
CA VAL A 50 5.99 24.57 -11.22
C VAL A 50 6.51 24.74 -12.64
N ILE A 51 6.46 23.70 -13.48
CA ILE A 51 6.95 23.77 -14.86
C ILE A 51 6.07 24.67 -15.74
N LEU A 52 4.75 24.50 -15.67
CA LEU A 52 3.78 25.13 -16.57
C LEU A 52 3.16 26.41 -15.97
N ASN A 53 3.52 26.75 -14.73
CA ASN A 53 2.94 27.85 -13.96
C ASN A 53 1.38 27.83 -13.98
N MET A 54 0.81 26.64 -13.76
CA MET A 54 -0.62 26.38 -13.86
C MET A 54 -1.23 26.15 -12.46
N ASP A 55 -2.54 26.38 -12.33
CA ASP A 55 -3.27 26.07 -11.10
C ASP A 55 -3.15 24.60 -10.69
N ASN A 56 -3.14 24.34 -9.37
CA ASN A 56 -2.94 23.01 -8.78
C ASN A 56 -3.99 21.99 -9.25
N THR A 57 -5.26 22.40 -9.33
CA THR A 57 -6.35 21.49 -9.73
C THR A 57 -6.17 21.02 -11.16
N HIS A 58 -5.89 21.96 -12.06
CA HIS A 58 -5.65 21.68 -13.47
C HIS A 58 -4.39 20.82 -13.66
N ALA A 59 -3.32 21.08 -12.89
CA ALA A 59 -2.09 20.31 -12.94
C ALA A 59 -2.32 18.84 -12.57
N VAL A 60 -3.04 18.58 -11.48
CA VAL A 60 -3.39 17.21 -11.06
C VAL A 60 -4.29 16.51 -12.08
N ILE A 61 -5.27 17.20 -12.66
CA ILE A 61 -6.14 16.62 -13.70
C ILE A 61 -5.33 16.22 -14.93
N VAL A 62 -4.45 17.09 -15.42
CA VAL A 62 -3.57 16.80 -16.56
C VAL A 62 -2.64 15.63 -16.23
N SER A 63 -2.06 15.61 -15.03
CA SER A 63 -1.25 14.49 -14.53
C SER A 63 -2.01 13.17 -14.53
N ALA A 64 -3.26 13.16 -14.04
CA ALA A 64 -4.11 11.97 -14.02
C ALA A 64 -4.46 11.50 -15.43
N CYS A 65 -4.80 12.41 -16.35
CA CYS A 65 -5.08 12.08 -17.74
C CYS A 65 -3.88 11.44 -18.45
N ILE A 66 -2.68 12.00 -18.25
CA ILE A 66 -1.44 11.43 -18.80
C ILE A 66 -1.19 10.04 -18.20
N ALA A 67 -1.23 9.94 -16.87
CA ALA A 67 -1.00 8.68 -16.15
C ALA A 67 -1.95 7.56 -16.61
N LEU A 68 -3.25 7.85 -16.66
CA LEU A 68 -4.26 6.87 -17.06
C LEU A 68 -4.18 6.53 -18.54
N GLY A 69 -3.90 7.53 -19.40
CA GLY A 69 -3.78 7.36 -20.83
C GLY A 69 -2.81 6.23 -21.17
N TYR A 70 -1.55 6.33 -20.76
CA TYR A 70 -0.58 5.28 -21.10
C TYR A 70 -0.76 4.00 -20.28
N THR A 71 -1.26 4.06 -19.04
CA THR A 71 -1.51 2.84 -18.22
C THR A 71 -2.54 1.93 -18.90
N LEU A 72 -3.58 2.50 -19.52
CA LEU A 72 -4.60 1.75 -20.26
C LEU A 72 -4.06 1.05 -21.51
N PHE A 73 -3.10 1.67 -22.20
CA PHE A 73 -2.54 1.16 -23.46
C PHE A 73 -1.30 0.28 -23.26
N GLY A 74 -0.52 0.52 -22.21
CA GLY A 74 0.80 -0.10 -22.00
C GLY A 74 0.74 -1.56 -21.54
N GLY A 75 -0.12 -1.89 -20.58
CA GLY A 75 -0.14 -3.22 -19.93
C GLY A 75 1.19 -3.57 -19.21
N LEU A 76 1.18 -4.62 -18.38
CA LEU A 76 2.29 -4.90 -17.45
C LEU A 76 3.70 -4.98 -18.10
N TYR A 77 3.78 -5.46 -19.35
CA TYR A 77 5.06 -5.54 -20.06
C TYR A 77 5.63 -4.18 -20.44
N SER A 78 4.83 -3.28 -21.03
CA SER A 78 5.31 -1.93 -21.38
C SER A 78 5.75 -1.18 -20.15
N VAL A 79 4.99 -1.32 -19.06
CA VAL A 79 5.24 -0.71 -17.74
C VAL A 79 6.61 -1.12 -17.21
N ALA A 80 6.91 -2.43 -17.22
CA ALA A 80 8.18 -2.93 -16.72
C ALA A 80 9.39 -2.40 -17.51
N TYR A 81 9.28 -2.24 -18.83
CA TYR A 81 10.37 -1.67 -19.63
C TYR A 81 10.55 -0.17 -19.39
N THR A 82 9.46 0.59 -19.29
CA THR A 82 9.52 2.01 -18.98
C THR A 82 10.09 2.25 -17.58
N ASP A 83 9.72 1.42 -16.60
CA ASP A 83 10.23 1.52 -15.23
C ASP A 83 11.76 1.42 -15.17
N VAL A 84 12.37 0.53 -15.95
CA VAL A 84 13.84 0.34 -15.96
C VAL A 84 14.55 1.58 -16.51
N VAL A 85 14.08 2.10 -17.65
CA VAL A 85 14.66 3.30 -18.28
C VAL A 85 14.48 4.50 -17.36
N GLN A 86 13.28 4.66 -16.80
CA GLN A 86 12.97 5.77 -15.89
C GLN A 86 13.82 5.68 -14.62
N LEU A 87 13.97 4.51 -14.00
CA LEU A 87 14.81 4.34 -12.80
C LEU A 87 16.25 4.80 -13.04
N PHE A 88 16.82 4.46 -14.20
CA PHE A 88 18.17 4.91 -14.58
C PHE A 88 18.23 6.44 -14.76
N CYS A 89 17.25 7.01 -15.46
CA CYS A 89 17.16 8.46 -15.64
C CYS A 89 16.98 9.19 -14.31
N ILE A 90 16.17 8.67 -13.39
CA ILE A 90 15.93 9.25 -12.06
C ILE A 90 17.21 9.23 -11.23
N PHE A 91 17.92 8.10 -11.23
CA PHE A 91 19.21 7.98 -10.55
C PHE A 91 20.15 9.09 -11.03
N ILE A 92 20.40 9.17 -12.34
CA ILE A 92 21.35 10.14 -12.88
C ILE A 92 20.85 11.57 -12.67
N GLY A 93 19.60 11.87 -13.02
CA GLY A 93 19.07 13.24 -13.00
C GLY A 93 18.97 13.83 -11.59
N LEU A 94 18.55 13.05 -10.60
CA LEU A 94 18.51 13.54 -9.22
C LEU A 94 19.92 13.70 -8.65
N TRP A 95 20.80 12.70 -8.80
CA TRP A 95 22.18 12.81 -8.31
C TRP A 95 22.97 13.92 -8.99
N LEU A 96 22.72 14.16 -10.27
CA LEU A 96 23.29 15.29 -11.01
C LEU A 96 22.80 16.63 -10.45
N SER A 97 21.54 16.73 -10.02
CA SER A 97 20.94 17.98 -9.55
C SER A 97 21.47 18.43 -8.18
N ILE A 98 21.83 17.50 -7.30
CA ILE A 98 22.31 17.77 -5.93
C ILE A 98 23.50 18.73 -5.88
N PRO A 99 24.65 18.50 -6.55
CA PRO A 99 25.81 19.37 -6.44
C PRO A 99 25.49 20.80 -6.92
N PHE A 100 24.69 20.96 -7.98
CA PHE A 100 24.30 22.28 -8.45
C PHE A 100 23.39 23.00 -7.46
N ALA A 101 22.43 22.30 -6.86
CA ALA A 101 21.56 22.87 -5.85
C ALA A 101 22.35 23.28 -4.59
N MET A 102 23.33 22.48 -4.16
CA MET A 102 24.16 22.75 -2.97
C MET A 102 25.20 23.86 -3.18
N MET A 103 25.73 24.02 -4.40
CA MET A 103 26.72 25.04 -4.73
C MET A 103 26.09 26.40 -5.04
N ASN A 104 24.76 26.51 -5.02
CA ASN A 104 24.07 27.75 -5.30
C ASN A 104 24.39 28.80 -4.21
N PRO A 105 24.78 30.05 -4.57
CA PRO A 105 25.15 31.09 -3.60
C PRO A 105 24.05 31.45 -2.59
N LEU A 106 22.79 31.15 -2.90
CA LEU A 106 21.64 31.43 -2.03
C LEU A 106 21.42 30.35 -0.96
N VAL A 107 22.19 29.26 -0.99
CA VAL A 107 22.08 28.12 -0.10
C VAL A 107 23.20 28.16 0.94
N GLN A 108 22.82 28.21 2.20
CA GLN A 108 23.78 28.09 3.30
C GLN A 108 24.28 26.64 3.42
N PRO A 109 25.52 26.40 3.87
CA PRO A 109 26.04 25.05 4.04
C PRO A 109 25.13 24.20 4.93
N ILE A 110 24.65 23.06 4.41
CA ILE A 110 23.70 22.19 5.13
C ILE A 110 24.23 21.70 6.49
N ALA A 111 25.55 21.62 6.66
CA ALA A 111 26.16 21.21 7.92
C ALA A 111 26.02 22.28 9.01
N THR A 112 26.02 23.56 8.65
CA THR A 112 25.90 24.66 9.62
C THR A 112 24.44 24.92 9.99
N THR A 113 23.51 24.70 9.05
CA THR A 113 22.06 24.85 9.25
C THR A 113 21.38 23.60 9.84
N ALA A 114 22.14 22.57 10.20
CA ALA A 114 21.59 21.30 10.68
C ALA A 114 20.81 21.48 11.99
N LEU A 115 21.40 22.12 13.00
CA LEU A 115 20.76 22.31 14.31
C LEU A 115 20.04 23.66 14.44
N THR A 116 20.68 24.73 13.99
CA THR A 116 20.14 26.09 14.06
C THR A 116 20.38 26.78 12.73
N ARG A 117 19.38 27.50 12.25
CA ARG A 117 19.49 28.38 11.09
C ARG A 117 19.28 29.81 11.53
N VAL A 118 20.17 30.73 11.14
CA VAL A 118 19.97 32.17 11.38
C VAL A 118 19.48 32.81 10.10
N VAL A 119 18.27 33.38 10.13
CA VAL A 119 17.69 34.14 9.01
C VAL A 119 17.37 35.55 9.51
N ASN A 120 17.92 36.58 8.84
CA ASN A 120 17.69 37.98 9.19
C ASN A 120 17.94 38.30 10.69
N GLY A 121 18.94 37.65 11.31
CA GLY A 121 19.28 37.83 12.73
C GLY A 121 18.40 37.07 13.72
N THR A 122 17.44 36.27 13.26
CA THR A 122 16.59 35.40 14.10
C THR A 122 17.02 33.95 14.01
N GLU A 123 17.17 33.28 15.16
CA GLU A 123 17.45 31.85 15.23
C GLU A 123 16.15 31.06 14.98
N GLN A 124 16.20 30.19 13.98
CA GLN A 124 15.18 29.23 13.62
C GLN A 124 15.72 27.81 13.81
N THR A 125 14.82 26.85 14.01
CA THR A 125 15.19 25.44 14.05
C THR A 125 15.83 25.03 12.73
N GLY A 126 16.98 24.36 12.81
CA GLY A 126 17.63 23.79 11.65
C GLY A 126 16.79 22.69 10.98
N TRP A 127 17.29 22.17 9.87
CA TRP A 127 16.57 21.13 9.11
C TRP A 127 16.56 19.77 9.82
N LEU A 128 17.48 19.54 10.77
CA LEU A 128 17.46 18.38 11.64
C LEU A 128 16.51 18.65 12.81
N GLY A 129 15.30 18.10 12.72
CA GLY A 129 14.30 18.20 13.79
C GLY A 129 14.70 17.42 15.05
N THR A 130 14.05 17.74 16.17
CA THR A 130 14.15 16.98 17.42
C THR A 130 12.81 16.32 17.73
N VAL A 131 12.85 15.09 18.23
CA VAL A 131 11.66 14.39 18.72
C VAL A 131 11.59 14.59 20.22
N ALA A 132 10.53 15.26 20.69
CA ALA A 132 10.30 15.41 22.12
C ALA A 132 10.03 14.03 22.75
N PRO A 133 10.55 13.73 23.97
CA PRO A 133 10.37 12.41 24.60
C PRO A 133 8.90 11.99 24.75
N GLN A 134 7.99 12.95 24.89
CA GLN A 134 6.54 12.74 24.98
C GLN A 134 5.91 12.21 23.68
N ASP A 135 6.54 12.49 22.53
CA ASP A 135 6.04 12.09 21.20
C ASP A 135 6.78 10.85 20.67
N ALA A 136 7.75 10.31 21.43
CA ALA A 136 8.55 9.16 21.02
C ALA A 136 7.69 7.93 20.68
N ALA A 137 6.62 7.68 21.44
CA ALA A 137 5.70 6.57 21.17
C ALA A 137 4.91 6.77 19.86
N TYR A 138 4.50 8.00 19.56
CA TYR A 138 3.84 8.34 18.30
C TYR A 138 4.78 8.16 17.10
N TYR A 139 6.03 8.61 17.21
CA TYR A 139 7.03 8.39 16.15
C TYR A 139 7.34 6.91 15.96
N ALA A 140 7.48 6.15 17.06
CA ALA A 140 7.67 4.70 16.99
C ALA A 140 6.47 4.00 16.32
N ASP A 141 5.23 4.42 16.64
CA ASP A 141 4.01 3.87 16.04
C ASP A 141 4.00 4.06 14.51
N ASN A 142 4.29 5.28 14.06
CA ASN A 142 4.35 5.60 12.63
C ASN A 142 5.51 4.89 11.92
N PHE A 143 6.67 4.75 12.58
CA PHE A 143 7.80 4.01 12.05
C PHE A 143 7.46 2.53 11.83
N LEU A 144 6.81 1.89 12.81
CA LEU A 144 6.37 0.51 12.71
C LEU A 144 5.29 0.35 11.64
N MET A 145 4.34 1.27 11.58
CA MET A 145 3.30 1.30 10.56
C MET A 145 3.90 1.33 9.16
N LEU A 146 4.78 2.27 8.87
CA LEU A 146 5.39 2.40 7.53
C LEU A 146 6.25 1.19 7.18
N THR A 147 7.01 0.66 8.15
CA THR A 147 7.91 -0.47 7.93
C THR A 147 7.15 -1.77 7.67
N PHE A 148 6.17 -2.09 8.51
CA PHE A 148 5.45 -3.36 8.45
C PHE A 148 4.22 -3.30 7.54
N GLY A 149 3.57 -2.14 7.40
CA GLY A 149 2.51 -1.91 6.42
C GLY A 149 3.02 -1.99 4.97
N GLY A 150 4.30 -1.70 4.74
CA GLY A 150 4.94 -1.90 3.44
C GLY A 150 5.22 -3.37 3.08
N ILE A 151 5.14 -4.30 4.03
CA ILE A 151 5.37 -5.73 3.75
C ILE A 151 4.26 -6.32 2.88
N PRO A 152 2.97 -6.27 3.27
CA PRO A 152 1.86 -6.83 2.49
C PRO A 152 1.49 -6.00 1.24
N TRP A 153 2.43 -5.26 0.64
CA TRP A 153 2.14 -4.34 -0.46
C TRP A 153 2.10 -5.04 -1.82
N GLN A 154 0.98 -4.91 -2.53
CA GLN A 154 0.74 -5.66 -3.77
C GLN A 154 1.69 -5.28 -4.90
N VAL A 155 1.96 -3.99 -5.15
CA VAL A 155 2.90 -3.56 -6.22
C VAL A 155 4.23 -4.29 -6.14
N TYR A 156 4.76 -4.42 -4.92
CA TYR A 156 6.02 -5.11 -4.67
C TYR A 156 5.88 -6.62 -4.94
N PHE A 157 4.83 -7.25 -4.41
CA PHE A 157 4.60 -8.67 -4.60
C PHE A 157 4.34 -9.05 -6.06
N GLN A 158 3.74 -8.20 -6.88
CA GLN A 158 3.59 -8.47 -8.31
C GLN A 158 4.93 -8.67 -9.00
N ARG A 159 5.94 -7.86 -8.67
CA ARG A 159 7.29 -7.96 -9.22
C ARG A 159 8.01 -9.21 -8.68
N VAL A 160 7.90 -9.49 -7.38
CA VAL A 160 8.47 -10.69 -6.74
C VAL A 160 7.87 -11.99 -7.31
N LEU A 161 6.56 -12.01 -7.53
CA LEU A 161 5.84 -13.19 -8.03
C LEU A 161 6.04 -13.42 -9.53
N SER A 162 6.38 -12.36 -10.27
CA SER A 162 6.71 -12.45 -11.69
C SER A 162 8.17 -12.89 -11.95
N ALA A 163 9.02 -12.96 -10.92
CA ALA A 163 10.39 -13.47 -11.05
C ALA A 163 10.41 -14.95 -11.48
N LYS A 164 11.42 -15.39 -12.24
CA LYS A 164 11.50 -16.78 -12.72
C LYS A 164 11.65 -17.81 -11.58
N THR A 165 12.41 -17.47 -10.54
CA THR A 165 12.72 -18.38 -9.43
C THR A 165 12.62 -17.66 -8.08
N ALA A 166 12.36 -18.41 -7.01
CA ALA A 166 12.29 -17.86 -5.65
C ALA A 166 13.64 -17.26 -5.20
N ARG A 167 14.77 -17.89 -5.55
CA ARG A 167 16.11 -17.38 -5.24
C ARG A 167 16.39 -16.04 -5.91
N ASN A 168 16.02 -15.91 -7.19
CA ASN A 168 16.18 -14.63 -7.90
C ASN A 168 15.29 -13.56 -7.29
N ALA A 169 14.06 -13.90 -6.91
CA ALA A 169 13.16 -12.98 -6.24
C ALA A 169 13.78 -12.45 -4.93
N GLN A 170 14.33 -13.32 -4.08
CA GLN A 170 15.03 -12.93 -2.85
C GLN A 170 16.25 -12.04 -3.11
N LEU A 171 17.09 -12.40 -4.07
CA LEU A 171 18.27 -11.62 -4.42
C LEU A 171 17.88 -10.21 -4.90
N LEU A 172 16.90 -10.12 -5.79
CA LEU A 172 16.37 -8.84 -6.28
C LEU A 172 15.81 -8.00 -5.15
N SER A 173 15.13 -8.60 -4.16
CA SER A 173 14.64 -7.91 -2.97
C SER A 173 15.77 -7.30 -2.13
N TYR A 174 16.87 -8.04 -1.90
CA TYR A 174 18.02 -7.51 -1.14
C TYR A 174 18.75 -6.40 -1.90
N ILE A 175 18.93 -6.55 -3.21
CA ILE A 175 19.51 -5.51 -4.06
C ILE A 175 18.62 -4.26 -4.06
N ALA A 176 17.31 -4.44 -4.18
CA ALA A 176 16.35 -3.35 -4.12
C ALA A 176 16.37 -2.61 -2.78
N ALA A 177 16.50 -3.33 -1.65
CA ALA A 177 16.60 -2.72 -0.33
C ALA A 177 17.83 -1.78 -0.23
N PHE A 178 19.00 -2.22 -0.69
CA PHE A 178 20.18 -1.36 -0.75
C PHE A 178 19.99 -0.20 -1.74
N GLY A 179 19.41 -0.47 -2.92
CA GLY A 179 19.10 0.55 -3.92
C GLY A 179 18.17 1.64 -3.38
N CYS A 180 17.13 1.28 -2.62
CA CYS A 180 16.21 2.22 -1.98
C CYS A 180 16.93 3.14 -0.98
N LEU A 181 17.89 2.64 -0.20
CA LEU A 181 18.69 3.46 0.71
C LEU A 181 19.49 4.52 -0.05
N VAL A 182 20.14 4.13 -1.14
CA VAL A 182 20.90 5.06 -1.99
C VAL A 182 19.97 6.08 -2.66
N MET A 183 18.80 5.64 -3.14
CA MET A 183 17.83 6.48 -3.82
C MET A 183 17.05 7.44 -2.89
N ALA A 184 17.03 7.16 -1.59
CA ALA A 184 16.43 8.07 -0.61
C ALA A 184 17.30 9.31 -0.33
N LEU A 185 18.62 9.20 -0.49
CA LEU A 185 19.57 10.28 -0.17
C LEU A 185 19.31 11.58 -0.97
N PRO A 186 19.12 11.55 -2.31
CA PRO A 186 18.80 12.75 -3.07
C PRO A 186 17.60 13.53 -2.54
N SER A 187 16.50 12.85 -2.20
CA SER A 187 15.29 13.50 -1.70
C SER A 187 15.51 14.20 -0.36
N VAL A 188 16.26 13.57 0.56
CA VAL A 188 16.62 14.17 1.86
C VAL A 188 17.53 15.37 1.66
N LEU A 189 18.54 15.25 0.80
CA LEU A 189 19.47 16.34 0.51
C LEU A 189 18.78 17.54 -0.13
N ILE A 190 17.84 17.32 -1.07
CA ILE A 190 17.05 18.40 -1.66
C ILE A 190 16.17 19.09 -0.60
N GLY A 191 15.56 18.32 0.31
CA GLY A 191 14.83 18.87 1.46
C GLY A 191 15.72 19.72 2.38
N ALA A 192 16.93 19.25 2.69
CA ALA A 192 17.90 20.00 3.49
C ALA A 192 18.41 21.26 2.79
N VAL A 193 18.61 21.21 1.46
CA VAL A 193 18.93 22.38 0.64
C VAL A 193 17.80 23.39 0.73
N ALA A 194 16.55 22.98 0.46
CA ALA A 194 15.39 23.87 0.57
C ALA A 194 15.27 24.53 1.94
N ALA A 195 15.49 23.78 3.02
CA ALA A 195 15.47 24.28 4.38
C ALA A 195 16.66 25.19 4.72
N SER A 196 17.71 25.22 3.89
CA SER A 196 18.91 26.05 4.05
C SER A 196 18.97 27.22 3.05
N THR A 197 18.07 27.25 2.07
CA THR A 197 17.96 28.32 1.07
C THR A 197 17.31 29.56 1.63
N ASP A 198 17.90 30.72 1.36
CA ASP A 198 17.25 32.02 1.57
C ASP A 198 16.23 32.29 0.45
N TRP A 199 14.98 31.86 0.65
CA TRP A 199 13.93 31.96 -0.35
C TRP A 199 13.54 33.41 -0.69
N GLU A 200 13.74 34.38 0.21
CA GLU A 200 13.46 35.80 -0.03
C GLU A 200 14.34 36.37 -1.16
N SER A 201 15.56 35.85 -1.29
CA SER A 201 16.52 36.23 -2.33
C SER A 201 16.31 35.53 -3.67
N THR A 202 15.41 34.54 -3.75
CA THR A 202 15.20 33.75 -4.95
C THR A 202 14.25 34.45 -5.94
N ALA A 203 14.38 34.15 -7.23
CA ALA A 203 13.45 34.63 -8.25
C ALA A 203 12.00 34.18 -8.03
N TYR A 204 11.78 33.14 -7.21
CA TYR A 204 10.45 32.70 -6.82
C TYR A 204 9.73 33.74 -5.95
N PHE A 205 10.42 34.34 -4.97
CA PHE A 205 9.83 35.36 -4.10
C PHE A 205 9.34 36.58 -4.88
N ASN A 206 10.07 36.99 -5.92
CA ASN A 206 9.65 38.10 -6.79
C ASN A 206 8.32 37.85 -7.51
N LEU A 207 7.95 36.58 -7.73
CA LEU A 207 6.74 36.20 -8.46
C LEU A 207 5.53 36.05 -7.53
N THR A 208 5.74 35.53 -6.31
CA THR A 208 4.64 35.17 -5.41
C THR A 208 4.51 36.11 -4.21
N GLN A 209 5.54 36.90 -3.89
CA GLN A 209 5.63 37.80 -2.72
C GLN A 209 5.20 37.14 -1.39
N SER A 210 5.30 35.82 -1.30
CA SER A 210 4.80 35.02 -0.18
C SER A 210 5.88 34.08 0.32
N THR A 211 6.53 34.50 1.41
CA THR A 211 7.31 33.67 2.33
C THR A 211 6.79 33.93 3.75
N PRO A 212 6.63 32.90 4.60
CA PRO A 212 6.99 31.49 4.41
C PRO A 212 6.01 30.71 3.52
N PHE A 213 6.45 29.54 3.01
CA PHE A 213 5.58 28.61 2.28
C PHE A 213 4.37 28.24 3.14
N SER A 214 3.17 28.30 2.55
CA SER A 214 1.99 27.72 3.16
C SER A 214 2.20 26.21 3.36
N LYS A 215 1.55 25.62 4.37
CA LYS A 215 1.54 24.17 4.58
C LYS A 215 1.14 23.41 3.31
N ASP A 216 0.22 23.97 2.52
CA ASP A 216 -0.28 23.37 1.28
C ASP A 216 0.74 23.40 0.12
N ASP A 217 1.71 24.32 0.17
CA ASP A 217 2.74 24.47 -0.86
C ASP A 217 4.02 23.69 -0.53
N MET A 218 4.09 23.02 0.63
CA MET A 218 5.24 22.19 0.99
C MET A 218 5.53 21.08 -0.03
N LYS A 219 4.50 20.58 -0.74
CA LYS A 219 4.67 19.62 -1.83
C LYS A 219 5.45 20.17 -3.04
N LEU A 220 5.55 21.48 -3.18
CA LEU A 220 6.24 22.14 -4.30
C LEU A 220 7.74 22.26 -4.07
N ILE A 221 8.23 21.99 -2.85
CA ILE A 221 9.63 22.23 -2.47
C ILE A 221 10.62 21.56 -3.43
N LEU A 222 10.44 20.27 -3.73
CA LEU A 222 11.35 19.54 -4.62
C LEU A 222 11.39 20.16 -6.03
N PRO A 223 10.25 20.35 -6.73
CA PRO A 223 10.24 21.05 -8.01
C PRO A 223 10.83 22.47 -7.96
N LEU A 224 10.56 23.24 -6.90
CA LEU A 224 11.06 24.60 -6.74
C LEU A 224 12.58 24.64 -6.59
N VAL A 225 13.17 23.74 -5.81
CA VAL A 225 14.63 23.62 -5.71
C VAL A 225 15.24 23.36 -7.08
N LEU A 226 14.68 22.41 -7.83
CA LEU A 226 15.19 22.09 -9.16
C LEU A 226 15.03 23.27 -10.13
N GLN A 227 13.90 23.98 -10.10
CA GLN A 227 13.61 25.08 -11.02
C GLN A 227 14.44 26.34 -10.73
N TYR A 228 14.64 26.68 -9.45
CA TYR A 228 15.19 27.98 -9.05
C TYR A 228 16.63 27.93 -8.53
N LEU A 229 17.12 26.76 -8.10
CA LEU A 229 18.47 26.63 -7.55
C LEU A 229 19.44 25.91 -8.49
N CYS A 230 18.94 25.19 -9.50
CA CYS A 230 19.77 24.54 -10.50
C CYS A 230 19.87 25.35 -11.81
N PRO A 231 20.95 25.20 -12.59
CA PRO A 231 21.03 25.75 -13.95
C PRO A 231 19.91 25.21 -14.86
N PRO A 232 19.48 25.96 -15.89
CA PRO A 232 18.32 25.60 -16.72
C PRO A 232 18.36 24.19 -17.33
N ALA A 233 19.53 23.73 -17.80
CA ALA A 233 19.68 22.39 -18.36
C ALA A 233 19.49 21.29 -17.30
N VAL A 234 20.01 21.51 -16.10
CA VAL A 234 19.89 20.57 -14.98
C VAL A 234 18.48 20.58 -14.42
N ALA A 235 17.85 21.76 -14.32
CA ALA A 235 16.45 21.91 -13.94
C ALA A 235 15.52 21.14 -14.87
N PHE A 236 15.70 21.30 -16.19
CA PHE A 236 14.90 20.59 -17.20
C PHE A 236 15.04 19.06 -17.07
N VAL A 237 16.27 18.57 -16.94
CA VAL A 237 16.51 17.13 -16.74
C VAL A 237 15.92 16.67 -15.41
N GLY A 238 16.21 17.36 -14.31
CA GLY A 238 15.74 17.03 -12.96
C GLY A 238 14.22 16.94 -12.87
N LEU A 239 13.52 17.97 -13.35
CA LEU A 239 12.05 18.03 -13.37
C LEU A 239 11.43 16.98 -14.31
N GLY A 240 12.07 16.73 -15.45
CA GLY A 240 11.68 15.67 -16.38
C GLY A 240 11.78 14.28 -15.75
N VAL A 241 12.89 13.98 -15.06
CA VAL A 241 13.07 12.67 -14.42
C VAL A 241 12.19 12.49 -13.19
N VAL A 242 11.93 13.55 -12.40
CA VAL A 242 10.94 13.51 -11.31
C VAL A 242 9.56 13.19 -11.87
N SER A 243 9.16 13.87 -12.95
CA SER A 243 7.88 13.60 -13.60
C SER A 243 7.79 12.15 -14.06
N ALA A 244 8.87 11.61 -14.65
CA ALA A 244 8.94 10.22 -15.07
C ALA A 244 8.86 9.22 -13.90
N ALA A 245 9.51 9.50 -12.77
CA ALA A 245 9.47 8.67 -11.55
C ALA A 245 8.07 8.51 -10.99
N VAL A 246 7.40 9.66 -10.88
CA VAL A 246 6.07 9.74 -10.32
C VAL A 246 5.09 9.06 -11.28
N MET A 247 5.30 9.21 -12.57
CA MET A 247 4.52 8.55 -13.61
C MET A 247 4.58 7.01 -13.50
N SER A 248 5.76 6.37 -13.54
CA SER A 248 5.87 4.89 -13.35
C SER A 248 5.23 4.39 -12.07
N SER A 249 5.36 5.16 -10.99
CA SER A 249 4.79 4.80 -9.70
C SER A 249 3.25 4.80 -9.73
N ALA A 250 2.64 5.78 -10.42
CA ALA A 250 1.18 5.88 -10.54
C ALA A 250 0.61 4.69 -11.30
N ASP A 251 1.22 4.36 -12.43
CA ASP A 251 0.88 3.19 -13.23
C ASP A 251 0.94 1.91 -12.41
N SER A 252 2.08 1.63 -11.77
CA SER A 252 2.27 0.41 -11.00
C SER A 252 1.21 0.27 -9.90
N SER A 253 0.86 1.36 -9.21
CA SER A 253 -0.15 1.35 -8.13
C SER A 253 -1.58 1.18 -8.67
N ILE A 254 -1.96 1.90 -9.72
CA ILE A 254 -3.30 1.81 -10.32
C ILE A 254 -3.51 0.43 -10.96
N LEU A 255 -2.51 -0.06 -11.71
CA LEU A 255 -2.52 -1.41 -12.26
C LEU A 255 -2.59 -2.46 -11.14
N SER A 256 -1.99 -2.18 -9.99
CA SER A 256 -2.04 -3.05 -8.82
C SER A 256 -3.41 -3.17 -8.20
N ALA A 257 -4.06 -2.04 -7.93
CA ALA A 257 -5.45 -2.01 -7.51
C ALA A 257 -6.37 -2.74 -8.49
N ALA A 258 -6.21 -2.45 -9.79
CA ALA A 258 -7.04 -3.03 -10.84
C ALA A 258 -6.85 -4.55 -11.01
N SER A 259 -5.61 -5.05 -10.88
CA SER A 259 -5.32 -6.48 -11.03
C SER A 259 -5.88 -7.30 -9.86
N MET A 260 -5.77 -6.78 -8.63
CA MET A 260 -6.40 -7.39 -7.45
C MET A 260 -7.92 -7.42 -7.58
N PHE A 261 -8.53 -6.31 -8.01
CA PHE A 261 -9.97 -6.25 -8.20
C PHE A 261 -10.44 -7.27 -9.26
N ALA A 262 -9.80 -7.30 -10.43
CA ALA A 262 -10.21 -8.17 -11.51
C ALA A 262 -10.05 -9.67 -11.16
N ARG A 263 -8.96 -10.04 -10.46
CA ARG A 263 -8.62 -11.45 -10.17
C ARG A 263 -9.16 -11.98 -8.85
N ASN A 264 -9.14 -11.19 -7.78
CA ASN A 264 -9.50 -11.65 -6.44
C ASN A 264 -10.94 -11.28 -6.02
N VAL A 265 -11.59 -10.38 -6.74
CA VAL A 265 -12.97 -9.94 -6.44
C VAL A 265 -13.90 -10.27 -7.59
N MET A 266 -13.69 -9.68 -8.76
CA MET A 266 -14.61 -9.80 -9.89
C MET A 266 -14.79 -11.25 -10.34
N LYS A 267 -13.71 -11.94 -10.70
CA LYS A 267 -13.79 -13.32 -11.19
C LYS A 267 -14.35 -14.30 -10.13
N PRO A 268 -13.79 -14.43 -8.91
CA PRO A 268 -14.25 -15.44 -7.96
C PRO A 268 -15.63 -15.13 -7.34
N ILE A 269 -15.93 -13.86 -7.05
CA ILE A 269 -17.16 -13.50 -6.30
C ILE A 269 -18.31 -13.16 -7.24
N PHE A 270 -18.08 -12.35 -8.27
CA PHE A 270 -19.15 -11.78 -9.10
C PHE A 270 -19.32 -12.44 -10.46
N TRP A 271 -18.26 -13.01 -11.05
CA TRP A 271 -18.26 -13.47 -12.43
C TRP A 271 -17.39 -14.72 -12.65
N GLN A 272 -17.80 -15.83 -12.04
CA GLN A 272 -17.05 -17.10 -12.02
C GLN A 272 -16.80 -17.68 -13.42
N THR A 273 -17.67 -17.39 -14.39
CA THR A 273 -17.57 -17.84 -15.79
C THR A 273 -16.76 -16.89 -16.68
N ALA A 274 -16.10 -15.86 -16.12
CA ALA A 274 -15.35 -14.89 -16.89
C ALA A 274 -14.13 -15.51 -17.60
N THR A 275 -14.06 -15.31 -18.93
CA THR A 275 -12.88 -15.63 -19.74
C THR A 275 -11.76 -14.61 -19.47
N ASP A 276 -10.52 -14.93 -19.84
CA ASP A 276 -9.38 -14.03 -19.64
C ASP A 276 -9.58 -12.67 -20.34
N ARG A 277 -10.30 -12.64 -21.47
CA ARG A 277 -10.67 -11.40 -22.15
C ARG A 277 -11.59 -10.53 -21.28
N HIS A 278 -12.58 -11.12 -20.61
CA HIS A 278 -13.45 -10.38 -19.69
C HIS A 278 -12.68 -9.84 -18.48
N VAL A 279 -11.73 -10.61 -17.95
CA VAL A 279 -10.85 -10.17 -16.85
C VAL A 279 -10.01 -8.96 -17.26
N ILE A 280 -9.44 -8.96 -18.48
CA ILE A 280 -8.66 -7.82 -18.99
C ILE A 280 -9.53 -6.56 -19.15
N TRP A 281 -10.75 -6.69 -19.68
CA TRP A 281 -11.68 -5.56 -19.79
C TRP A 281 -12.12 -5.03 -18.42
N SER A 282 -12.37 -5.91 -17.46
CA SER A 282 -12.66 -5.54 -16.07
C SER A 282 -11.50 -4.79 -15.43
N MET A 283 -10.27 -5.25 -15.65
CA MET A 283 -9.05 -4.57 -15.19
C MET A 283 -8.94 -3.17 -15.82
N ARG A 284 -9.18 -3.01 -17.12
CA ARG A 284 -9.17 -1.69 -17.79
C ARG A 284 -10.22 -0.73 -17.23
N ALA A 285 -11.43 -1.21 -16.97
CA ALA A 285 -12.47 -0.40 -16.32
C ALA A 285 -12.06 0.01 -14.90
N ALA A 286 -11.46 -0.92 -14.14
CA ALA A 286 -10.98 -0.64 -12.78
C ALA A 286 -9.83 0.40 -12.77
N ILE A 287 -8.92 0.37 -13.75
CA ILE A 287 -7.86 1.39 -13.91
C ILE A 287 -8.48 2.79 -13.99
N VAL A 288 -9.51 2.97 -14.82
CA VAL A 288 -10.20 4.26 -14.98
C VAL A 288 -10.86 4.69 -13.66
N VAL A 289 -11.60 3.78 -13.02
CA VAL A 289 -12.33 4.09 -11.78
C VAL A 289 -11.37 4.45 -10.64
N VAL A 290 -10.34 3.63 -10.40
CA VAL A 290 -9.31 3.89 -9.38
C VAL A 290 -8.59 5.19 -9.66
N GLY A 291 -8.24 5.45 -10.92
CA GLY A 291 -7.61 6.69 -11.36
C GLY A 291 -8.44 7.93 -11.08
N ILE A 292 -9.74 7.90 -11.38
CA ILE A 292 -10.66 9.01 -11.11
C ILE A 292 -10.77 9.25 -9.60
N ILE A 293 -10.93 8.20 -8.79
CA ILE A 293 -11.01 8.32 -7.32
C ILE A 293 -9.71 8.90 -6.77
N ALA A 294 -8.54 8.39 -7.21
CA ALA A 294 -7.25 8.89 -6.80
C ALA A 294 -7.04 10.37 -7.20
N CYS A 295 -7.50 10.77 -8.39
CA CYS A 295 -7.46 12.16 -8.84
C CYS A 295 -8.32 13.07 -7.95
N ILE A 296 -9.55 12.67 -7.62
CA ILE A 296 -10.43 13.43 -6.72
C ILE A 296 -9.77 13.60 -5.35
N LEU A 297 -9.19 12.53 -4.79
CA LEU A 297 -8.48 12.59 -3.52
C LEU A 297 -7.23 13.46 -3.58
N ALA A 298 -6.47 13.41 -4.68
CA ALA A 298 -5.29 14.25 -4.89
C ALA A 298 -5.61 15.75 -4.97
N ILE A 299 -6.83 16.10 -5.42
CA ILE A 299 -7.32 17.48 -5.44
C ILE A 299 -7.79 17.93 -4.05
N GLN A 300 -8.50 17.06 -3.32
CA GLN A 300 -9.08 17.41 -2.02
C GLN A 300 -8.05 17.41 -0.88
N ILE A 301 -7.10 16.48 -0.89
CA ILE A 301 -6.10 16.35 0.16
C ILE A 301 -4.81 17.03 -0.32
N SER A 302 -4.50 18.18 0.28
CA SER A 302 -3.36 19.00 -0.12
C SER A 302 -2.01 18.36 0.21
N THR A 303 -1.96 17.49 1.22
CA THR A 303 -0.70 16.93 1.74
C THR A 303 -0.37 15.56 1.13
N ILE A 304 0.73 15.51 0.36
CA ILE A 304 1.28 14.23 -0.16
C ILE A 304 1.72 13.32 0.99
N TYR A 305 2.34 13.91 2.01
CA TYR A 305 2.81 13.19 3.19
C TYR A 305 1.66 12.54 3.97
N GLY A 306 0.54 13.24 4.14
CA GLY A 306 -0.64 12.68 4.79
C GLY A 306 -1.25 11.51 4.02
N LEU A 307 -1.40 11.65 2.70
CA LEU A 307 -1.86 10.55 1.83
C LEU A 307 -0.94 9.32 1.90
N TRP A 308 0.38 9.53 1.98
CA TRP A 308 1.35 8.45 2.15
C TRP A 308 1.22 7.74 3.50
N PHE A 309 0.90 8.45 4.58
CA PHE A 309 0.63 7.81 5.87
C PHE A 309 -0.67 7.00 5.84
N LEU A 310 -1.73 7.59 5.29
CA LEU A 310 -3.04 6.94 5.16
C LEU A 310 -2.97 5.65 4.35
N CYS A 311 -2.11 5.59 3.33
CA CYS A 311 -1.99 4.42 2.48
C CYS A 311 -1.49 3.18 3.24
N SER A 312 -0.59 3.37 4.21
CA SER A 312 0.00 2.27 4.99
C SER A 312 -0.85 1.85 6.20
N ASP A 313 -1.75 2.72 6.66
CA ASP A 313 -2.43 2.58 7.94
C ASP A 313 -3.31 1.32 8.03
N LEU A 314 -4.33 1.22 7.18
CA LEU A 314 -5.23 0.06 7.19
C LEU A 314 -4.52 -1.22 6.76
N VAL A 315 -3.52 -1.09 5.89
CA VAL A 315 -2.69 -2.21 5.45
C VAL A 315 -1.89 -2.76 6.65
N TYR A 316 -1.33 -1.89 7.49
CA TYR A 316 -0.62 -2.29 8.70
C TYR A 316 -1.55 -2.86 9.78
N VAL A 317 -2.70 -2.22 10.04
CA VAL A 317 -3.60 -2.64 11.11
C VAL A 317 -4.36 -3.93 10.78
N VAL A 318 -4.72 -4.12 9.51
CA VAL A 318 -5.60 -5.22 9.09
C VAL A 318 -4.83 -6.28 8.29
N LEU A 319 -4.13 -5.91 7.22
CA LEU A 319 -3.55 -6.90 6.32
C LEU A 319 -2.28 -7.55 6.85
N PHE A 320 -1.39 -6.77 7.46
CA PHE A 320 -0.15 -7.29 8.03
C PHE A 320 -0.37 -8.41 9.08
N PRO A 321 -1.25 -8.27 10.10
CA PRO A 321 -1.47 -9.35 11.06
C PRO A 321 -2.12 -10.57 10.41
N GLN A 322 -2.99 -10.38 9.42
CA GLN A 322 -3.60 -11.47 8.67
C GLN A 322 -2.55 -12.21 7.82
N LEU A 323 -1.60 -11.49 7.23
CA LEU A 323 -0.48 -12.08 6.49
C LEU A 323 0.38 -12.97 7.40
N ILE A 324 0.68 -12.49 8.62
CA ILE A 324 1.40 -13.27 9.63
C ILE A 324 0.61 -14.56 9.94
N SER A 325 -0.69 -14.43 10.22
CA SER A 325 -1.56 -15.58 10.52
C SER A 325 -1.65 -16.59 9.38
N VAL A 326 -1.74 -16.15 8.13
CA VAL A 326 -1.82 -17.06 6.98
C VAL A 326 -0.52 -17.84 6.79
N ILE A 327 0.63 -17.17 6.91
CA ILE A 327 1.94 -17.76 6.61
C ILE A 327 2.46 -18.64 7.75
N TYR A 328 2.35 -18.17 9.00
CA TYR A 328 3.06 -18.76 10.13
C TYR A 328 2.17 -19.55 11.09
N LEU A 329 0.84 -19.33 11.09
CA LEU A 329 -0.08 -20.03 11.98
C LEU A 329 -0.89 -21.07 11.21
N ASP A 330 -0.48 -22.33 11.25
CA ASP A 330 -1.13 -23.40 10.47
C ASP A 330 -2.63 -23.55 10.79
N TRP A 331 -3.01 -23.37 12.05
CA TRP A 331 -4.39 -23.45 12.55
C TRP A 331 -5.24 -22.19 12.28
N SER A 332 -4.72 -21.18 11.58
CA SER A 332 -5.48 -19.98 11.24
C SER A 332 -6.64 -20.28 10.29
N ASN A 333 -7.81 -19.72 10.56
CA ASN A 333 -9.03 -19.97 9.79
C ASN A 333 -9.88 -18.71 9.57
N THR A 334 -10.96 -18.84 8.80
CA THR A 334 -11.82 -17.71 8.40
C THR A 334 -12.50 -17.02 9.58
N TYR A 335 -12.87 -17.74 10.63
CA TYR A 335 -13.49 -17.14 11.84
C TYR A 335 -12.54 -16.18 12.54
N GLY A 336 -11.29 -16.62 12.78
CA GLY A 336 -10.30 -15.73 13.37
C GLY A 336 -9.90 -14.61 12.42
N SER A 337 -9.81 -14.86 11.12
CA SER A 337 -9.57 -13.80 10.14
C SER A 337 -10.62 -12.69 10.23
N LEU A 338 -11.90 -13.05 10.28
CA LEU A 338 -13.00 -12.09 10.44
C LEU A 338 -12.96 -11.36 11.79
N ALA A 339 -12.71 -12.07 12.89
CA ALA A 339 -12.62 -11.46 14.22
C ALA A 339 -11.47 -10.44 14.31
N GLY A 340 -10.30 -10.79 13.77
CA GLY A 340 -9.15 -9.88 13.68
C GLY A 340 -9.47 -8.66 12.80
N TYR A 341 -10.09 -8.87 11.64
CA TYR A 341 -10.51 -7.78 10.76
C TYR A 341 -11.44 -6.78 11.47
N VAL A 342 -12.49 -7.29 12.12
CA VAL A 342 -13.46 -6.45 12.84
C VAL A 342 -12.79 -5.72 14.00
N THR A 343 -11.96 -6.41 14.79
CA THR A 343 -11.26 -5.80 15.93
C THR A 343 -10.29 -4.71 15.48
N GLY A 344 -9.46 -4.98 14.48
CA GLY A 344 -8.50 -4.01 13.94
C GLY A 344 -9.18 -2.78 13.34
N MET A 345 -10.21 -2.99 12.51
CA MET A 345 -10.99 -1.89 11.92
C MET A 345 -11.70 -1.06 12.99
N PHE A 346 -12.35 -1.71 13.96
CA PHE A 346 -13.07 -1.02 15.03
C PHE A 346 -12.13 -0.13 15.86
N LEU A 347 -11.02 -0.70 16.34
CA LEU A 347 -10.05 0.05 17.16
C LEU A 347 -9.44 1.21 16.37
N ARG A 348 -9.06 0.99 15.10
CA ARG A 348 -8.45 2.04 14.30
C ARG A 348 -9.42 3.16 13.92
N ILE A 349 -10.64 2.83 13.49
CA ILE A 349 -11.65 3.84 13.12
C ILE A 349 -12.07 4.63 14.36
N SER A 350 -12.22 3.96 15.51
CA SER A 350 -12.59 4.63 16.77
C SER A 350 -11.55 5.66 17.25
N ALA A 351 -10.31 5.57 16.78
CA ALA A 351 -9.25 6.52 17.07
C ALA A 351 -9.38 7.84 16.26
N GLY A 352 -10.22 7.88 15.23
CA GLY A 352 -10.34 9.04 14.34
C GLY A 352 -9.14 9.23 13.40
N GLU A 353 -9.30 10.13 12.45
CA GLU A 353 -8.28 10.54 11.50
C GLU A 353 -8.54 11.96 11.02
N ALA A 354 -7.64 12.88 11.36
CA ALA A 354 -7.78 14.31 11.05
C ALA A 354 -7.77 14.59 9.54
N LEU A 355 -6.96 13.84 8.76
CA LEU A 355 -6.80 14.05 7.32
C LEU A 355 -8.08 13.80 6.51
N ILE A 356 -8.98 12.97 7.01
CA ILE A 356 -10.28 12.67 6.36
C ILE A 356 -11.46 13.17 7.20
N PHE A 357 -11.21 14.08 8.15
CA PHE A 357 -12.21 14.67 9.04
C PHE A 357 -13.02 13.65 9.84
N LEU A 358 -12.42 12.51 10.20
CA LEU A 358 -13.05 11.48 11.01
C LEU A 358 -12.81 11.77 12.49
N PRO A 359 -13.81 12.17 13.30
CA PRO A 359 -13.61 12.50 14.70
C PRO A 359 -13.21 11.26 15.52
N ALA A 360 -12.39 11.45 16.56
CA ALA A 360 -12.04 10.40 17.50
C ALA A 360 -13.23 10.07 18.41
N LEU A 361 -13.66 8.80 18.42
CA LEU A 361 -14.67 8.31 19.36
C LEU A 361 -14.03 8.00 20.72
N PHE A 362 -12.83 7.41 20.71
CA PHE A 362 -12.03 7.15 21.90
C PHE A 362 -10.80 8.05 21.93
N HIS A 363 -10.69 8.83 23.00
CA HIS A 363 -9.50 9.61 23.32
C HIS A 363 -8.55 8.75 24.14
N TYR A 364 -7.49 8.24 23.50
CA TYR A 364 -6.45 7.50 24.21
C TYR A 364 -5.54 8.48 25.00
N PRO A 365 -4.75 7.98 25.98
CA PRO A 365 -3.86 8.83 26.77
C PRO A 365 -2.93 9.68 25.88
N GLY A 366 -2.83 10.97 26.20
CA GLY A 366 -2.03 11.92 25.41
C GLY A 366 -2.72 12.36 24.11
N PHE A 367 -4.05 12.35 24.07
CA PHE A 367 -4.83 13.02 23.04
C PHE A 367 -4.52 14.52 23.04
N VAL A 368 -4.11 15.04 21.89
CA VAL A 368 -3.89 16.48 21.69
C VAL A 368 -5.04 17.01 20.84
N ASP A 369 -5.86 17.86 21.45
CA ASP A 369 -7.04 18.44 20.80
C ASP A 369 -6.64 19.65 19.93
N GLY A 370 -7.30 19.81 18.78
CA GLY A 370 -7.00 20.84 17.79
C GLY A 370 -7.48 20.51 16.37
N SER A 371 -7.25 21.41 15.41
CA SER A 371 -7.62 21.20 14.00
C SER A 371 -6.84 20.05 13.33
N GLU A 372 -5.65 19.72 13.83
CA GLU A 372 -4.83 18.58 13.45
C GLU A 372 -4.65 17.66 14.66
N PHE A 373 -5.76 17.24 15.29
CA PHE A 373 -5.69 16.38 16.47
C PHE A 373 -4.89 15.11 16.17
N TYR A 374 -4.11 14.67 17.15
CA TYR A 374 -3.39 13.39 17.04
C TYR A 374 -3.31 12.70 18.40
N GLN A 375 -3.11 11.39 18.34
CA GLN A 375 -3.04 10.53 19.50
C GLN A 375 -1.57 10.18 19.76
N ARG A 376 -1.03 10.55 20.93
CA ARG A 376 0.34 10.19 21.32
C ARG A 376 0.50 8.71 21.66
N PHE A 377 -0.57 8.09 22.16
CA PHE A 377 -0.62 6.65 22.35
C PHE A 377 -0.40 5.95 20.99
N PRO A 378 0.36 4.84 20.93
CA PRO A 378 0.64 4.12 19.67
C PRO A 378 -0.59 3.32 19.22
N VAL A 379 -1.65 4.01 18.81
CA VAL A 379 -2.96 3.42 18.52
C VAL A 379 -2.89 2.45 17.35
N LYS A 380 -2.05 2.70 16.33
CA LYS A 380 -1.97 1.84 15.14
C LYS A 380 -1.35 0.50 15.48
N THR A 381 -0.22 0.51 16.19
CA THR A 381 0.46 -0.68 16.68
C THR A 381 -0.42 -1.44 17.67
N PHE A 382 -1.10 -0.74 18.58
CA PHE A 382 -2.06 -1.36 19.49
C PHE A 382 -3.19 -2.07 18.73
N SER A 383 -3.79 -1.40 17.73
CA SER A 383 -4.86 -1.96 16.90
C SER A 383 -4.38 -3.16 16.09
N MET A 384 -3.16 -3.10 15.54
CA MET A 384 -2.52 -4.20 14.83
C MET A 384 -2.30 -5.42 15.73
N LEU A 385 -1.75 -5.21 16.93
CA LEU A 385 -1.52 -6.29 17.90
C LEU A 385 -2.84 -6.90 18.39
N ALA A 386 -3.86 -6.08 18.63
CA ALA A 386 -5.20 -6.54 19.00
C ALA A 386 -5.85 -7.35 17.86
N SER A 387 -5.70 -6.90 16.60
CA SER A 387 -6.14 -7.63 15.41
C SER A 387 -5.44 -8.99 15.29
N LEU A 388 -4.12 -9.05 15.49
CA LEU A 388 -3.34 -10.29 15.48
C LEU A 388 -3.77 -11.23 16.62
N ALA A 389 -3.88 -10.70 17.84
CA ALA A 389 -4.25 -11.48 19.02
C ALA A 389 -5.67 -12.03 18.90
N SER A 390 -6.63 -11.23 18.42
CA SER A 390 -8.00 -11.67 18.17
C SER A 390 -8.04 -12.73 17.07
N SER A 391 -7.29 -12.55 15.98
CA SER A 391 -7.22 -13.52 14.88
C SER A 391 -6.65 -14.85 15.35
N ALA A 392 -5.56 -14.79 16.12
CA ALA A 392 -4.89 -15.94 16.70
C ALA A 392 -5.82 -16.68 17.71
N LEU A 393 -6.36 -15.97 18.69
CA LEU A 393 -7.17 -16.57 19.75
C LEU A 393 -8.43 -17.24 19.18
N VAL A 394 -9.17 -16.53 18.33
CA VAL A 394 -10.42 -17.07 17.75
C VAL A 394 -10.13 -18.21 16.80
N SER A 395 -9.08 -18.13 15.98
CA SER A 395 -8.72 -19.25 15.10
C SER A 395 -8.32 -20.48 15.92
N TYR A 396 -7.51 -20.33 16.97
CA TYR A 396 -7.09 -21.43 17.83
C TYR A 396 -8.29 -22.07 18.55
N MET A 397 -9.17 -21.26 19.14
CA MET A 397 -10.37 -21.75 19.82
C MET A 397 -11.29 -22.51 18.86
N THR A 398 -11.62 -21.92 17.72
CA THR A 398 -12.49 -22.58 16.72
C THR A 398 -11.85 -23.84 16.16
N HIS A 399 -10.55 -23.81 15.83
CA HIS A 399 -9.83 -24.99 15.37
C HIS A 399 -9.90 -26.12 16.39
N ARG A 400 -9.63 -25.82 17.67
CA ARG A 400 -9.66 -26.80 18.75
C ARG A 400 -11.06 -27.36 19.00
N ILE A 401 -12.09 -26.51 18.99
CA ILE A 401 -13.48 -26.94 19.24
C ILE A 401 -13.98 -27.90 18.15
N PHE A 402 -13.68 -27.63 16.88
CA PHE A 402 -14.08 -28.51 15.77
C PHE A 402 -13.23 -29.78 15.67
N THR A 403 -11.92 -29.71 15.93
CA THR A 403 -11.04 -30.90 15.89
C THR A 403 -11.22 -31.84 17.08
N GLU A 404 -11.55 -31.31 18.27
CA GLU A 404 -11.91 -32.11 19.45
C GLU A 404 -13.35 -32.65 19.40
N GLY A 405 -14.13 -32.36 18.34
CA GLY A 405 -15.50 -32.85 18.17
C GLY A 405 -16.52 -32.25 19.15
N LYS A 406 -16.19 -31.13 19.79
CA LYS A 406 -17.09 -30.45 20.75
C LYS A 406 -18.23 -29.70 20.07
N LEU A 407 -18.07 -29.32 18.81
CA LEU A 407 -19.14 -28.78 17.95
C LEU A 407 -19.39 -29.71 16.76
N PRO A 408 -20.66 -29.92 16.37
CA PRO A 408 -20.98 -30.67 15.17
C PRO A 408 -20.39 -30.03 13.90
N PRO A 409 -19.92 -30.82 12.92
CA PRO A 409 -19.45 -30.33 11.62
C PRO A 409 -20.48 -29.52 10.82
N ALA A 410 -21.76 -29.65 11.13
CA ALA A 410 -22.82 -28.86 10.54
C ALA A 410 -22.72 -27.36 10.89
N TRP A 411 -22.12 -27.03 12.05
CA TRP A 411 -21.98 -25.66 12.56
C TRP A 411 -20.73 -24.94 12.03
N ASP A 412 -19.92 -25.61 11.20
CA ASP A 412 -18.85 -24.98 10.42
C ASP A 412 -19.44 -24.20 9.22
N VAL A 413 -19.95 -23.00 9.49
CA VAL A 413 -20.56 -22.04 8.54
C VAL A 413 -19.60 -21.68 7.41
N PHE A 414 -18.32 -21.45 7.71
CA PHE A 414 -17.31 -21.08 6.72
C PHE A 414 -16.63 -22.29 6.05
N GLN A 415 -16.92 -23.51 6.51
CA GLN A 415 -16.43 -24.77 5.94
C GLN A 415 -14.90 -24.84 5.88
N CYS A 416 -14.25 -24.29 6.91
CA CYS A 416 -12.81 -24.01 6.89
C CYS A 416 -12.01 -24.89 7.86
N VAL A 417 -12.66 -25.69 8.72
CA VAL A 417 -11.96 -26.49 9.74
C VAL A 417 -12.12 -27.99 9.55
N VAL A 418 -13.31 -28.46 9.17
CA VAL A 418 -13.55 -29.90 8.97
C VAL A 418 -13.36 -30.30 7.50
N PRO A 419 -12.59 -31.36 7.19
CA PRO A 419 -12.46 -31.88 5.83
C PRO A 419 -13.82 -32.22 5.21
N LYS A 420 -14.01 -31.90 3.92
CA LYS A 420 -15.28 -32.11 3.19
C LYS A 420 -15.80 -33.55 3.28
N GLU A 421 -14.91 -34.54 3.26
CA GLU A 421 -15.24 -35.98 3.29
C GLU A 421 -15.89 -36.40 4.62
N ILE A 422 -15.36 -35.94 5.75
CA ILE A 422 -15.90 -36.24 7.08
C ILE A 422 -17.29 -35.61 7.25
N ARG A 423 -17.48 -34.44 6.65
CA ARG A 423 -18.75 -33.72 6.69
C ARG A 423 -19.84 -34.41 5.88
N SER A 424 -19.55 -34.92 4.68
CA SER A 424 -20.54 -35.68 3.90
C SER A 424 -21.02 -36.91 4.66
N VAL A 425 -20.12 -37.60 5.38
CA VAL A 425 -20.48 -38.76 6.20
C VAL A 425 -21.29 -38.33 7.43
N THR A 426 -20.94 -37.22 8.08
CA THR A 426 -21.66 -36.76 9.28
C THR A 426 -23.04 -36.17 8.96
N ILE A 427 -23.19 -35.48 7.83
CA ILE A 427 -24.48 -34.97 7.35
C ILE A 427 -25.37 -36.14 6.90
N ALA A 428 -24.81 -37.14 6.20
CA ALA A 428 -25.54 -38.34 5.84
C ALA A 428 -26.01 -39.11 7.09
N ALA A 429 -25.14 -39.29 8.09
CA ALA A 429 -25.48 -39.92 9.36
C ALA A 429 -26.54 -39.12 10.16
N ALA A 430 -26.46 -37.79 10.16
CA ALA A 430 -27.47 -36.94 10.81
C ALA A 430 -28.82 -36.93 10.07
N ALA A 431 -28.83 -37.17 8.76
CA ALA A 431 -30.05 -37.33 7.98
C ALA A 431 -30.67 -38.73 8.18
N GLU A 432 -29.85 -39.77 8.34
CA GLU A 432 -30.30 -41.13 8.69
C GLU A 432 -30.91 -41.21 10.10
N ASP A 433 -30.42 -40.41 11.06
CA ASP A 433 -30.99 -40.33 12.42
C ASP A 433 -32.36 -39.60 12.47
N ASP A 434 -32.65 -38.73 11.49
CA ASP A 434 -33.94 -38.00 11.39
C ASP A 434 -35.00 -38.82 10.63
N ASP A 435 -34.58 -39.69 9.70
CA ASP A 435 -35.43 -40.63 8.94
C ASP A 435 -35.58 -42.00 9.64
N GLY A 436 -35.73 -41.98 10.97
CA GLY A 436 -35.92 -43.16 11.83
C GLY A 436 -37.25 -43.91 11.64
N LEU A 437 -37.63 -44.26 10.41
CA LEU A 437 -38.62 -45.30 10.09
C LEU A 437 -38.52 -45.70 8.62
N MET A 438 -37.57 -46.58 8.27
CA MET A 438 -37.74 -47.79 7.42
C MET A 438 -36.37 -48.45 7.13
N LEU A 439 -36.22 -49.73 7.51
CA LEU A 439 -35.06 -50.59 7.24
C LEU A 439 -35.03 -51.12 5.77
N PRO A 440 -33.90 -51.71 5.29
CA PRO A 440 -33.32 -51.46 3.96
C PRO A 440 -33.59 -52.58 2.94
N PRO A 441 -32.91 -52.55 1.78
CA PRO A 441 -32.04 -53.70 1.48
C PRO A 441 -30.61 -53.33 1.06
N MET A 442 -29.70 -54.21 1.49
CA MET A 442 -28.31 -54.37 1.04
C MET A 442 -28.19 -54.45 -0.50
N VAL A 443 -27.03 -54.05 -1.06
CA VAL A 443 -26.26 -54.85 -2.05
C VAL A 443 -24.91 -54.18 -2.40
N GLN A 444 -23.84 -54.90 -2.00
CA GLN A 444 -22.59 -55.23 -2.69
C GLN A 444 -21.48 -54.20 -3.01
N SER A 445 -20.35 -54.48 -2.36
CA SER A 445 -18.95 -54.14 -2.69
C SER A 445 -18.43 -54.79 -3.97
N LYS A 446 -17.60 -54.07 -4.77
CA LYS A 446 -16.37 -54.52 -5.50
C LYS A 446 -15.83 -53.42 -6.46
N PRO A 447 -14.58 -53.49 -7.00
CA PRO A 447 -13.32 -53.09 -6.37
C PRO A 447 -12.54 -52.03 -7.21
N GLU A 448 -11.36 -51.62 -6.71
CA GLU A 448 -10.34 -50.76 -7.33
C GLU A 448 -10.02 -51.06 -8.81
N ALA A 449 -9.77 -50.01 -9.61
CA ALA A 449 -8.80 -50.03 -10.72
C ALA A 449 -8.49 -48.62 -11.29
N ASN A 450 -7.20 -48.33 -11.36
CA ASN A 450 -6.46 -47.54 -12.36
C ASN A 450 -6.37 -46.00 -12.24
N GLU A 451 -5.20 -45.58 -11.73
CA GLU A 451 -4.43 -44.45 -12.24
C GLU A 451 -4.28 -44.51 -13.77
N PRO A 452 -4.19 -43.34 -14.43
CA PRO A 452 -3.33 -43.20 -15.59
C PRO A 452 -2.25 -42.14 -15.35
N GLU A 453 -1.01 -42.58 -15.60
CA GLU A 453 0.22 -41.79 -15.71
C GLU A 453 0.03 -40.51 -16.53
N LEU A 454 0.45 -39.38 -15.96
CA LEU A 454 0.63 -38.14 -16.71
C LEU A 454 1.92 -38.28 -17.56
N ARG A 455 1.75 -38.52 -18.85
CA ARG A 455 2.82 -38.40 -19.84
C ARG A 455 3.31 -36.95 -19.89
N SER A 456 4.62 -36.81 -19.75
CA SER A 456 5.41 -35.72 -20.33
C SER A 456 5.16 -35.64 -21.83
N ASP A 457 5.13 -34.42 -22.34
CA ASP A 457 5.74 -33.98 -23.60
C ASP A 457 4.95 -32.77 -24.10
N ILE A 458 5.62 -31.62 -24.17
CA ILE A 458 5.75 -30.76 -25.36
C ILE A 458 6.67 -29.59 -24.96
N ASP A 459 7.80 -29.55 -25.68
CA ASP A 459 8.85 -28.53 -25.69
C ASP A 459 8.35 -27.14 -26.16
#